data_AF-A0A6J4DY27-F1
#
_entry.id   AF-A0A6J4DY27-F1
#
_cell.length_a   1.000
_cell.length_b   1.000
_cell.length_c   1.000
_cell.angle_alpha   90.00
_cell.angle_beta   90.00
_cell.angle_gamma   90.00
#
_symmetry.space_group_name_H-M   'P 1'
#
loop_
_entity.id
_entity.type
_entity.pdbx_description
1 polymer ?
#
loop_
_entity_poly.entity_id
_entity_poly.type
_entity_poly.pdbx_seq_one_letter_code
_entity_poly.pdbx_strand_id
1 'polypeptide(L)' 'MSAHSLYAWVKRYSKPQVQRQQVDDQQAELRRLRAELKRVTEERDILKKAAAYFAKESG' A
#
# COMPACT_ATOMS: atom_id res chain seq x y z
N MET A 1 27.69 -11.14 5.14
CA MET A 1 26.35 -11.53 5.64
C MET A 1 26.33 -11.32 7.15
N SER A 2 25.28 -10.71 7.71
CA SER A 2 25.16 -10.53 9.17
C SER A 2 24.37 -11.69 9.78
N ALA A 3 24.59 -11.97 11.07
CA ALA A 3 23.81 -12.97 11.80
C ALA A 3 22.29 -12.70 11.73
N HIS A 4 21.90 -11.43 11.71
CA HIS A 4 20.51 -11.01 11.54
C HIS A 4 19.94 -11.42 10.18
N SER A 5 20.69 -11.18 9.09
CA SER A 5 20.26 -11.60 7.74
C SER A 5 20.12 -13.12 7.64
N LEU A 6 21.06 -13.88 8.22
CA LEU A 6 20.99 -15.35 8.23
C LEU A 6 19.76 -15.86 9.00
N TYR A 7 19.49 -15.32 10.19
CA TYR A 7 18.31 -15.69 10.98
C TYR A 7 17.01 -15.37 10.25
N ALA A 8 16.96 -14.24 9.52
CA ALA A 8 15.81 -13.89 8.69
C ALA A 8 15.56 -14.92 7.57
N TRP A 9 16.62 -15.43 6.92
CA TRP A 9 16.51 -16.50 5.93
C TRP A 9 16.01 -17.81 6.54
N VAL A 10 16.58 -18.24 7.67
CA VAL A 10 16.11 -19.45 8.37
C VAL A 10 14.63 -19.35 8.74
N LYS A 11 14.22 -18.20 9.30
CA LYS A 11 12.82 -17.95 9.67
C LYS A 11 11.89 -17.87 8.46
N ARG A 12 12.35 -17.29 7.35
CA ARG A 12 11.53 -17.20 6.12
C ARG A 12 11.30 -18.58 5.54
N TYR A 13 12.33 -19.41 5.46
CA TYR A 13 12.27 -20.71 4.79
C TYR A 13 11.82 -21.87 5.69
N SER A 14 11.63 -21.66 6.99
CA SER A 14 11.06 -22.66 7.89
C SER A 14 9.59 -23.00 7.59
N LYS A 15 8.87 -22.14 6.86
CA LYS A 15 7.48 -22.39 6.42
C LYS A 15 7.43 -23.02 5.03
N PRO A 16 6.42 -23.84 4.69
CA PRO A 16 6.23 -24.36 3.33
C PRO A 16 6.13 -23.27 2.27
N GLN A 17 6.60 -23.56 1.04
CA GLN A 17 6.61 -22.60 -0.07
C GLN A 17 5.22 -22.00 -0.36
N VAL A 18 4.17 -22.82 -0.34
CA VAL A 18 2.79 -22.37 -0.60
C VAL A 18 2.36 -21.29 0.41
N GLN A 19 2.67 -21.47 1.70
CA GLN A 19 2.35 -20.46 2.71
C GLN A 19 3.15 -19.17 2.52
N ARG A 20 4.42 -19.27 2.11
CA ARG A 20 5.24 -18.08 1.81
C ARG A 20 4.68 -17.30 0.63
N GLN A 21 4.30 -18.02 -0.44
CA GLN A 21 3.69 -17.41 -1.63
C GLN A 21 2.39 -16.69 -1.28
N GLN A 22 1.51 -17.32 -0.50
CA GLN A 22 0.27 -16.68 -0.04
C GLN A 22 0.53 -15.39 0.73
N VAL A 23 1.53 -15.37 1.63
CA VAL A 23 1.90 -14.16 2.37
C VAL A 23 2.46 -13.08 1.43
N ASP A 24 3.33 -13.46 0.49
CA ASP A 24 3.92 -12.53 -0.47
C ASP A 24 2.84 -11.93 -1.40
N ASP A 25 1.87 -12.73 -1.83
CA ASP A 25 0.71 -12.31 -2.64
C ASP A 25 -0.21 -11.37 -1.86
N GLN A 26 -0.54 -11.70 -0.61
CA GLN A 26 -1.31 -10.83 0.28
C GLN A 26 -0.62 -9.49 0.51
N GLN A 27 0.70 -9.49 0.68
CA GLN A 27 1.46 -8.25 0.81
C GLN A 27 1.49 -7.44 -0.49
N ALA A 28 1.54 -8.09 -1.65
CA ALA A 28 1.45 -7.41 -2.94
C ALA A 28 0.09 -6.72 -3.10
N GLU A 29 -1.00 -7.40 -2.76
CA GLU A 29 -2.35 -6.84 -2.81
C GLU A 29 -2.50 -5.69 -1.81
N LEU A 30 -1.99 -5.82 -0.59
CA LEU A 30 -1.98 -4.71 0.39
C LEU A 30 -1.24 -3.47 -0.13
N ARG A 31 -0.12 -3.65 -0.84
CA ARG A 31 0.61 -2.52 -1.45
C ARG A 31 -0.22 -1.87 -2.55
N ARG A 32 -0.85 -2.67 -3.41
CA ARG A 32 -1.73 -2.19 -4.48
C ARG A 32 -2.90 -1.38 -3.90
N LEU A 33 -3.63 -1.95 -2.94
CA LEU A 33 -4.78 -1.30 -2.31
C LEU A 33 -4.40 0.01 -1.62
N ARG A 34 -3.25 0.07 -0.94
CA ARG A 34 -2.76 1.31 -0.33
C ARG A 34 -2.44 2.39 -1.38
N ALA A 35 -1.87 2.00 -2.52
CA ALA A 35 -1.57 2.94 -3.60
C ALA A 35 -2.86 3.49 -4.24
N GLU A 36 -3.84 2.62 -4.48
CA GLU A 36 -5.14 3.02 -5.03
C GLU A 36 -5.92 3.91 -4.06
N LEU A 37 -5.94 3.56 -2.78
CA LEU A 37 -6.56 4.39 -1.75
C LEU A 37 -5.94 5.79 -1.69
N LYS A 38 -4.61 5.87 -1.76
CA LYS A 38 -3.90 7.15 -1.82
C LYS A 38 -4.32 7.97 -3.04
N ARG A 39 -4.30 7.38 -4.24
CA ARG A 39 -4.70 8.03 -5.49
C ARG A 39 -6.13 8.59 -5.41
N VAL A 40 -7.09 7.76 -5.03
CA VAL A 40 -8.50 8.15 -4.95
C VAL A 40 -8.73 9.23 -3.88
N THR A 41 -7.97 9.19 -2.78
CA THR A 41 -8.00 10.23 -1.75
C THR A 41 -7.53 11.57 -2.30
N GLU A 42 -6.40 11.57 -3.03
CA GLU A 42 -5.85 12.77 -3.66
C GLU A 42 -6.81 13.35 -4.71
N GLU A 43 -7.39 12.52 -5.59
CA GLU A 43 -8.39 12.93 -6.58
C GLU A 43 -9.61 13.58 -5.93
N ARG A 44 -10.16 12.94 -4.90
CA ARG A 44 -11.28 13.49 -4.13
C ARG A 44 -10.92 14.84 -3.52
N ASP A 45 -9.72 14.98 -2.97
CA ASP A 45 -9.30 16.21 -2.30
C ASP A 45 -9.07 17.36 -3.30
N ILE A 46 -8.60 17.06 -4.52
CA ILE A 46 -8.53 18.03 -5.62
C ILE A 46 -9.93 18.52 -5.98
N LEU A 47 -10.89 17.61 -6.16
CA LEU A 47 -12.26 17.98 -6.50
C LEU A 47 -12.93 18.83 -5.42
N LYS A 48 -12.70 18.50 -4.14
CA LYS A 48 -13.19 19.30 -3.00
C LYS A 48 -12.61 20.71 -3.02
N LYS A 49 -11.30 20.86 -3.27
CA LYS A 49 -10.66 22.18 -3.37
C LYS A 49 -11.22 22.99 -4.54
N ALA A 50 -11.42 22.37 -5.69
CA ALA A 50 -12.01 23.02 -6.86
C ALA A 50 -13.44 23.49 -6.58
N ALA A 51 -14.28 22.63 -6.00
CA ALA A 51 -15.65 22.99 -5.63
C ALA A 51 -15.70 24.18 -4.66
N ALA A 52 -14.83 24.19 -3.64
CA ALA A 52 -14.73 25.30 -2.69
C ALA A 52 -14.30 26.62 -3.37
N TYR A 53 -13.34 26.56 -4.29
CA TYR A 53 -12.93 27.72 -5.09
C TYR A 53 -14.09 28.29 -5.91
N PHE A 54 -14.78 27.45 -6.68
CA PHE A 54 -15.89 27.91 -7.52
C PHE A 54 -17.09 28.44 -6.72
N ALA A 55 -17.39 27.84 -5.57
CA ALA A 55 -18.45 28.33 -4.68
C ALA A 55 -18.14 29.73 -4.16
N LYS A 56 -16.87 30.06 -3.91
CA LYS A 56 -16.44 31.40 -3.49
C LYS A 56 -16.52 32.42 -4.63
N GLU A 57 -16.16 32.05 -5.85
CA GLU A 57 -16.18 32.96 -7.01
C GLU A 57 -17.60 33.23 -7.56
N SER A 58 -18.56 32.34 -7.27
CA SER A 58 -19.94 32.44 -7.78
C SER A 58 -20.92 33.13 -6.82
N GLY A 59 -20.47 33.54 -5.63
CA GLY A 59 -21.26 34.26 -4.62
C GLY A 59 -20.78 35.69 -4.45
#